data_AF-A0A525IJE2-F1
#
_entry.id   AF-A0A525IJE2-F1
#
_cell.length_a   1.000
_cell.length_b   1.000
_cell.length_c   1.000
_cell.angle_alpha   90.00
_cell.angle_beta   90.00
_cell.angle_gamma   90.00
#
_symmetry.space_group_name_H-M   'P 1'
#
loop_
_entity.id
_entity.type
_entity.pdbx_description
1 polymer ?
#
loop_
_entity_poly.entity_id
_entity_poly.type
_entity_poly.pdbx_seq_one_letter_code
_entity_poly.pdbx_strand_id
1 'polypeptide(L)'
;MEDLLEFLFGASGRISRAKYWRSVLISVGTGLMAAVILFTAAGIAAPLFIIAVVVVLFPWLLWNVSFTTERLHDRDKSAWWLVTFYVVPGALGEFAKLISFAGTVGTVLYTILALAAFALTI
;
A
#
# COMPACT_ATOMS: atom_id res chain seq x y z
N MET A 1 -22.21 17.25 0.47
CA MET A 1 -20.76 17.45 0.63
C MET A 1 -20.30 16.21 1.38
N GLU A 2 -19.48 15.34 0.78
CA GLU A 2 -18.98 14.16 1.51
C GLU A 2 -18.14 14.66 2.69
N ASP A 3 -18.38 14.15 3.90
CA ASP A 3 -17.58 14.52 5.06
C ASP A 3 -16.15 14.01 4.87
N LEU A 4 -15.15 14.78 5.31
CA LEU A 4 -13.72 14.45 5.11
C LEU A 4 -13.37 13.09 5.72
N LEU A 5 -14.00 12.74 6.84
CA LEU A 5 -13.86 11.43 7.49
C LEU A 5 -14.50 10.30 6.67
N GLU A 6 -15.64 10.55 6.04
CA GLU A 6 -16.29 9.56 5.17
C GLU A 6 -15.47 9.33 3.89
N PHE A 7 -14.87 10.38 3.35
CA PHE A 7 -13.95 10.26 2.22
C PHE A 7 -12.65 9.52 2.56
N LEU A 8 -12.11 9.70 3.77
CA LEU A 8 -10.85 9.06 4.19
C LEU A 8 -11.06 7.63 4.73
N PHE A 9 -12.14 7.39 5.46
CA PHE A 9 -12.35 6.15 6.22
C PHE A 9 -13.63 5.39 5.84
N GLY A 10 -14.44 5.92 4.91
CA GLY A 10 -15.54 5.18 4.32
C GLY A 10 -15.01 4.07 3.42
N ALA A 11 -15.10 2.82 3.89
CA ALA A 11 -14.78 1.63 3.10
C ALA A 11 -16.06 0.93 2.57
N SER A 12 -17.18 1.65 2.58
CA SER A 12 -18.51 1.11 2.26
C SER A 12 -18.95 1.55 0.87
N GLY A 13 -19.32 0.58 0.04
CA GLY A 13 -19.91 0.83 -1.27
C GLY A 13 -18.96 0.57 -2.44
N ARG A 14 -19.30 1.20 -3.56
CA ARG A 14 -18.73 1.00 -4.90
C ARG A 14 -18.14 2.31 -5.40
N ILE A 15 -16.96 2.27 -6.02
CA ILE A 15 -16.22 3.46 -6.45
C ILE A 15 -16.14 3.55 -7.97
N SER A 16 -16.48 4.69 -8.56
CA SER A 16 -16.32 4.87 -10.00
C SER A 16 -14.83 4.82 -10.41
N ARG A 17 -14.54 4.33 -11.63
CA ARG A 17 -13.15 4.24 -12.11
C ARG A 17 -12.42 5.59 -12.08
N ALA A 18 -13.12 6.68 -12.38
CA ALA A 18 -12.56 8.03 -12.33
C ALA A 18 -12.23 8.45 -10.89
N LYS A 19 -13.12 8.18 -9.92
CA LYS A 19 -12.89 8.48 -8.49
C LYS A 19 -11.71 7.65 -7.97
N TYR A 20 -11.63 6.37 -8.34
CA TYR A 20 -10.50 5.48 -7.99
C TYR A 20 -9.16 6.03 -8.49
N TRP A 21 -9.01 6.31 -9.79
CA TRP A 21 -7.74 6.80 -10.33
C TRP A 21 -7.34 8.16 -9.77
N ARG A 22 -8.32 9.03 -9.48
CA ARG A 22 -8.06 10.29 -8.77
C ARG A 22 -7.52 10.04 -7.36
N SER A 23 -8.14 9.14 -6.60
CA SER A 23 -7.65 8.76 -5.26
C SER A 23 -6.26 8.16 -5.30
N VAL A 24 -5.97 7.29 -6.29
CA VAL A 24 -4.63 6.71 -6.50
C VAL A 24 -3.60 7.80 -6.78
N LEU A 25 -3.87 8.74 -7.69
CA LEU A 25 -2.94 9.84 -8.01
C LEU A 25 -2.66 10.73 -6.79
N ILE A 26 -3.70 11.11 -6.05
CA ILE A 26 -3.54 11.92 -4.84
C ILE A 26 -2.78 11.14 -3.78
N SER A 27 -3.09 9.85 -3.60
CA SER A 27 -2.40 8.96 -2.65
C SER A 27 -0.90 8.87 -2.95
N VAL A 28 -0.50 8.72 -4.21
CA VAL A 28 0.93 8.71 -4.59
C VAL A 28 1.60 10.03 -4.22
N GLY A 29 0.98 11.17 -4.54
CA GLY A 29 1.52 12.49 -4.20
C GLY A 29 1.66 12.71 -2.70
N THR A 30 0.62 12.40 -1.92
CA THR A 30 0.65 12.53 -0.46
C THR A 30 1.56 11.50 0.20
N GLY A 31 1.75 10.33 -0.43
CA GLY A 31 2.68 9.30 0.02
C GLY A 31 4.13 9.74 -0.08
N LEU A 32 4.51 10.41 -1.18
CA LEU A 32 5.84 11.02 -1.32
C LEU A 32 6.07 12.09 -0.24
N MET A 33 5.06 12.93 0.02
CA MET A 33 5.13 13.94 1.08
C MET A 33 5.24 13.30 2.48
N ALA A 34 4.48 12.23 2.74
CA ALA A 34 4.57 11.46 3.97
C ALA A 34 5.99 10.90 4.17
N ALA A 35 6.58 10.32 3.12
CA ALA A 35 7.95 9.83 3.16
C ALA A 35 8.95 10.94 3.54
N VAL A 36 8.88 12.10 2.89
CA VAL A 36 9.74 13.25 3.21
C VAL A 36 9.60 13.67 4.68
N ILE A 37 8.36 13.74 5.20
CA ILE A 37 8.10 14.09 6.60
C ILE A 37 8.70 13.04 7.55
N LEU A 38 8.50 11.75 7.27
CA LEU A 38 9.03 10.68 8.12
C LEU A 38 10.56 10.65 8.14
N PHE A 39 11.22 10.77 6.99
CA PHE A 39 12.69 10.79 6.93
C PHE A 39 13.27 12.03 7.62
N THR A 40 12.63 13.19 7.44
CA THR A 40 13.04 14.42 8.14
C THR A 40 12.88 14.26 9.66
N ALA A 41 11.74 13.74 10.12
CA ALA A 41 11.48 13.52 11.54
C ALA A 41 12.46 12.50 12.16
N ALA A 42 12.78 11.41 11.44
CA ALA A 42 13.77 10.42 11.85
C ALA A 42 15.18 11.01 12.02
N GLY A 43 15.55 11.99 11.17
CA GLY A 43 16.83 12.69 11.27
C GLY A 43 16.93 13.69 12.42
N ILE A 44 15.80 14.16 12.96
CA ILE A 44 15.76 15.15 14.04
C ILE A 44 15.74 14.46 15.41
N ALA A 45 14.72 13.61 15.67
CA ALA A 45 14.56 12.95 16.96
C ALA A 45 13.61 11.75 16.87
N ALA A 46 13.94 10.67 17.59
CA ALA A 46 13.11 9.46 17.62
C ALA A 46 11.63 9.71 18.05
N PRO A 47 11.33 10.56 19.06
CA PRO A 47 9.94 10.87 19.40
C PRO A 47 9.16 11.55 18.26
N LEU A 48 9.81 12.43 17.48
CA LEU A 48 9.16 13.09 16.35
C LEU A 48 8.85 12.11 15.23
N PHE A 49 9.74 11.13 14.99
CA PHE A 49 9.46 10.06 14.03
C PHE A 49 8.23 9.25 14.43
N ILE A 50 8.11 8.86 15.71
CA ILE A 50 6.95 8.12 16.21
C ILE A 50 5.66 8.95 16.00
N ILE A 51 5.71 10.24 16.31
CA ILE A 51 4.57 11.15 16.08
C ILE A 51 4.22 11.20 14.59
N ALA A 52 5.20 11.33 13.70
CA ALA A 52 4.98 11.35 12.25
C ALA A 52 4.37 10.03 11.74
N VAL A 53 4.80 8.88 12.26
CA VAL A 53 4.19 7.59 11.94
C VAL A 53 2.71 7.57 12.30
N VAL A 54 2.36 8.01 13.51
CA VAL A 54 0.98 7.95 14.00
C VAL A 54 0.07 8.98 13.32
N VAL A 55 0.56 10.20 13.10
CA VAL A 55 -0.26 11.32 12.64
C VAL A 55 -0.27 11.43 11.11
N VAL A 56 0.78 10.98 10.42
CA VAL A 56 0.91 11.11 8.97
C VAL A 56 0.79 9.77 8.27
N LEU A 57 1.64 8.80 8.61
CA LEU A 57 1.67 7.52 7.90
C LEU A 57 0.41 6.70 8.15
N PHE A 58 -0.05 6.60 9.40
CA PHE A 58 -1.19 5.75 9.73
C PHE A 58 -2.51 6.19 9.07
N PRO A 59 -2.91 7.47 9.10
CA PRO A 59 -4.09 7.95 8.37
C PRO A 59 -3.95 7.77 6.85
N TRP A 60 -2.74 7.99 6.30
CA TRP A 60 -2.48 7.76 4.88
C TRP A 60 -2.68 6.29 4.49
N LEU A 61 -2.17 5.34 5.29
CA LEU A 61 -2.37 3.91 5.07
C LEU A 61 -3.84 3.50 5.16
N LEU A 62 -4.56 3.99 6.17
CA LEU A 62 -5.99 3.71 6.32
C LEU A 62 -6.80 4.22 5.13
N TRP A 63 -6.48 5.40 4.61
CA TRP A 63 -7.14 5.92 3.43
C TRP A 63 -6.91 5.04 2.19
N ASN A 64 -5.70 4.52 2.01
CA ASN A 64 -5.39 3.56 0.95
C ASN A 64 -6.19 2.27 1.06
N VAL A 65 -6.39 1.78 2.28
CA VAL A 65 -7.23 0.62 2.55
C VAL A 65 -8.68 0.89 2.18
N SER A 66 -9.22 2.07 2.50
CA SER A 66 -10.61 2.45 2.23
C SER A 66 -10.96 2.38 0.73
N PHE A 67 -10.32 3.19 -0.12
CA PHE A 67 -10.70 3.24 -1.55
C PHE A 67 -10.35 1.96 -2.30
N THR A 68 -9.36 1.19 -1.83
CA THR A 68 -9.03 -0.11 -2.44
C THR A 68 -10.04 -1.19 -2.04
N THR A 69 -10.58 -1.10 -0.82
CA THR A 69 -11.70 -1.96 -0.39
C THR A 69 -12.94 -1.71 -1.24
N GLU A 70 -13.30 -0.45 -1.50
CA GLU A 70 -14.40 -0.11 -2.41
C GLU A 70 -14.17 -0.68 -3.83
N ARG A 71 -12.92 -0.64 -4.32
CA ARG A 71 -12.56 -1.20 -5.62
C ARG A 71 -12.66 -2.73 -5.66
N LEU A 72 -12.38 -3.40 -4.55
CA LEU A 72 -12.56 -4.85 -4.39
C LEU A 72 -14.04 -5.21 -4.35
N HIS A 73 -14.85 -4.42 -3.63
CA HIS A 73 -16.30 -4.59 -3.62
C HIS A 73 -16.89 -4.43 -5.02
N ASP A 74 -16.34 -3.53 -5.85
CA ASP A 74 -16.72 -3.43 -7.27
C ASP A 74 -16.43 -4.68 -8.11
N ARG A 75 -15.53 -5.54 -7.67
CA ARG A 75 -15.16 -6.82 -8.30
C ARG A 75 -15.85 -8.01 -7.61
N ASP A 76 -16.86 -7.75 -6.76
CA ASP A 76 -17.53 -8.73 -5.90
C ASP A 76 -16.55 -9.52 -5.01
N LYS A 77 -15.50 -8.85 -4.53
CA LYS A 77 -14.49 -9.40 -3.61
C LYS A 77 -14.60 -8.74 -2.25
N SER A 78 -14.50 -9.52 -1.17
CA SER A 78 -14.42 -9.00 0.20
C SER A 78 -13.11 -8.25 0.47
N ALA A 79 -13.12 -7.33 1.43
CA ALA A 79 -11.93 -6.60 1.89
C ALA A 79 -10.71 -7.49 2.25
N TRP A 80 -10.93 -8.74 2.68
CA TRP A 80 -9.86 -9.72 2.94
C TRP A 80 -8.91 -9.97 1.76
N TRP A 81 -9.36 -9.70 0.53
CA TRP A 81 -8.49 -9.79 -0.64
C TRP A 81 -7.35 -8.78 -0.62
N LEU A 82 -7.43 -7.70 0.18
CA LEU A 82 -6.29 -6.80 0.42
C LEU A 82 -5.06 -7.53 0.95
N VAL A 83 -5.24 -8.60 1.75
CA VAL A 83 -4.11 -9.42 2.20
C VAL A 83 -3.41 -10.06 1.00
N THR A 84 -4.18 -10.52 0.02
CA THR A 84 -3.64 -11.08 -1.22
C THR A 84 -2.96 -10.03 -2.10
N PHE A 85 -3.51 -8.81 -2.21
CA PHE A 85 -2.97 -7.76 -3.07
C PHE A 85 -1.80 -6.97 -2.44
N TYR A 86 -1.68 -6.90 -1.11
CA TYR A 86 -0.65 -6.11 -0.42
C TYR A 86 0.32 -6.95 0.39
N VAL A 87 -0.15 -7.95 1.15
CA VAL A 87 0.71 -8.71 2.06
C VAL A 87 1.47 -9.81 1.32
N VAL A 88 0.80 -10.53 0.43
CA VAL A 88 1.43 -11.64 -0.32
C VAL A 88 2.58 -11.14 -1.22
N PRO A 89 2.45 -10.06 -2.02
CA PRO A 89 3.57 -9.54 -2.81
C PRO A 89 4.77 -9.11 -1.95
N GLY A 90 4.51 -8.47 -0.81
CA GLY A 90 5.56 -8.07 0.12
C GLY A 90 6.31 -9.28 0.68
N ALA A 91 5.57 -10.29 1.15
CA ALA A 91 6.17 -11.53 1.65
C ALA A 91 6.98 -12.25 0.55
N LEU A 92 6.42 -12.42 -0.64
CA LEU A 92 7.11 -13.03 -1.78
C LEU A 92 8.39 -12.27 -2.16
N GLY A 93 8.36 -10.93 -2.10
CA GLY A 93 9.54 -10.09 -2.33
C GLY A 93 10.64 -10.31 -1.31
N GLU A 94 10.31 -10.41 -0.02
CA GLU A 94 11.31 -10.69 1.03
C GLU A 94 11.86 -12.13 0.91
N PHE A 95 10.99 -13.12 0.66
CA PHE A 95 11.44 -14.48 0.36
C PHE A 95 12.36 -14.53 -0.87
N ALA A 96 12.06 -13.77 -1.91
CA ALA A 96 12.89 -13.69 -3.12
C ALA A 96 14.29 -13.12 -2.80
N LYS A 97 14.38 -12.07 -1.97
CA LYS A 97 15.67 -11.51 -1.53
C LYS A 97 16.51 -12.54 -0.78
N LEU A 98 15.90 -13.35 0.10
CA LEU A 98 16.60 -14.38 0.88
C LEU A 98 17.18 -15.49 -0.01
N ILE A 99 16.48 -15.85 -1.08
CA ILE A 99 16.88 -16.94 -2.00
C ILE A 99 17.96 -16.49 -3.00
N SER A 100 18.14 -15.18 -3.20
CA SER A 100 19.06 -14.62 -4.20
C SER A 100 20.54 -15.02 -4.05
N PHE A 101 20.94 -15.54 -2.88
CA PHE A 101 22.31 -16.00 -2.61
C PHE A 101 22.66 -17.39 -3.21
N ALA A 102 21.72 -18.09 -3.85
CA ALA A 102 21.87 -19.50 -4.27
C ALA A 102 22.38 -19.73 -5.72
N GLY A 103 23.12 -18.77 -6.31
CA GLY A 103 23.62 -18.89 -7.70
C GLY A 103 22.52 -18.86 -8.76
N THR A 104 22.75 -19.41 -9.96
CA THR A 104 21.85 -19.29 -11.13
C THR A 104 20.42 -19.78 -10.86
N VAL A 105 20.27 -20.88 -10.09
CA VAL A 105 18.95 -21.41 -9.70
C VAL A 105 18.23 -20.43 -8.76
N GLY A 106 18.96 -19.82 -7.83
CA GLY A 106 18.44 -18.76 -6.95
C GLY A 106 17.97 -17.53 -7.73
N THR A 107 18.71 -17.14 -8.78
CA THR A 107 18.33 -16.00 -9.65
C THR A 107 17.04 -16.28 -10.42
N VAL A 108 16.86 -17.49 -10.95
CA VAL A 108 15.61 -17.88 -11.66
C VAL A 108 14.42 -17.91 -10.69
N LEU A 109 14.61 -18.42 -9.47
CA LEU A 109 13.53 -18.43 -8.48
C LEU A 109 13.18 -17.03 -7.98
N TYR A 110 14.19 -16.16 -7.81
CA TYR A 110 13.98 -14.73 -7.51
C TYR A 110 13.11 -14.05 -8.57
N THR A 111 13.41 -14.24 -9.87
CA THR A 111 12.63 -13.59 -10.93
C THR A 111 11.19 -14.09 -10.98
N ILE A 112 10.97 -15.40 -10.79
CA ILE A 112 9.61 -15.97 -10.73
C ILE A 112 8.81 -15.36 -9.56
N LEU A 113 9.40 -15.28 -8.37
CA LEU A 113 8.74 -14.72 -7.18
C LEU A 113 8.48 -13.22 -7.32
N ALA A 114 9.42 -12.47 -7.88
CA ALA A 114 9.26 -11.03 -8.14
C ALA A 114 8.16 -10.77 -9.18
N LEU A 115 8.08 -11.58 -10.24
CA LEU A 115 7.01 -11.48 -11.25
C LEU A 115 5.65 -11.87 -10.67
N ALA A 116 5.58 -12.90 -9.82
CA ALA A 116 4.36 -13.28 -9.13
C ALA A 116 3.88 -12.18 -8.17
N ALA A 117 4.80 -11.57 -7.42
CA ALA A 117 4.50 -10.42 -6.56
C ALA A 117 3.95 -9.25 -7.39
N PHE A 118 4.59 -8.88 -8.50
CA PHE A 118 4.11 -7.83 -9.38
C PHE A 118 2.72 -8.13 -9.97
N ALA A 119 2.51 -9.35 -10.48
CA ALA A 119 1.22 -9.75 -11.05
C ALA A 119 0.07 -9.71 -10.04
N LEU A 120 0.36 -9.93 -8.75
CA LEU A 120 -0.61 -9.85 -7.67
C LEU A 120 -0.88 -8.42 -7.19
N THR A 121 -0.14 -7.41 -7.67
CA THR A 121 -0.35 -5.99 -7.27
C THR A 121 -1.23 -5.19 -8.24
N ILE A 122 -1.60 -5.77 -9.40
CA ILE A 122 -2.41 -5.12 -10.46
C ILE A 122 -3.86 -5.67 -10.50
#